data_AF-A0A0M1JEK0-F1
#
_entry.id   AF-A0A0M1JEK0-F1
#
_cell.length_a   1.000
_cell.length_b   1.000
_cell.length_c   1.000
_cell.angle_alpha   90.00
_cell.angle_beta   90.00
_cell.angle_gamma   90.00
#
_symmetry.space_group_name_H-M   'P 1'
#
loop_
_entity.id
_entity.type
_entity.pdbx_description
1 polymer ?
#
loop_
_entity_poly.entity_id
_entity_poly.type
_entity_poly.pdbx_seq_one_letter_code
_entity_poly.pdbx_strand_id
1 'polypeptide(L)'
;GVADDKVVYAFVPEIIKYYLDEDPIIPNVPTYRCLYLDEREYVLANLDKLVVKPANESGGYGMLMGPFSSKAERERFAEQIQANPRNYIAQPMLQISTVPTLVQGQIEPRHVDLRPFILSGERRQVTTGGLTRVALNKGSLVVNSSQGGGSKDTWIVDA
;
A
#
# COMPACT_ATOMS: atom_id res chain seq x y z
N GLY A 1 9.10 12.19 4.64
CA GLY A 1 8.83 13.38 5.49
C GLY A 1 7.92 12.98 6.64
N VAL A 2 7.49 13.92 7.48
CA VAL A 2 6.61 13.58 8.63
C VAL A 2 5.17 13.26 8.19
N ALA A 3 4.68 13.93 7.15
CA ALA A 3 3.28 13.81 6.70
C ALA A 3 3.03 12.53 5.87
N ASP A 4 4.07 11.94 5.30
CA ASP A 4 4.06 10.74 4.45
C ASP A 4 4.57 9.49 5.19
N ASP A 5 4.81 9.58 6.49
CA ASP A 5 5.13 8.41 7.30
C ASP A 5 3.95 7.42 7.35
N LYS A 6 4.24 6.12 7.43
CA LYS A 6 3.22 5.06 7.41
C LYS A 6 2.25 5.14 8.60
N VAL A 7 2.68 5.67 9.74
CA VAL A 7 1.80 5.86 10.88
C VAL A 7 0.85 7.02 10.60
N VAL A 8 1.35 8.13 10.06
CA VAL A 8 0.54 9.30 9.71
C VAL A 8 -0.46 8.97 8.59
N TYR A 9 -0.08 8.10 7.64
CA TYR A 9 -1.00 7.59 6.61
C TYR A 9 -2.30 7.03 7.20
N ALA A 10 -2.22 6.30 8.32
CA ALA A 10 -3.39 5.71 8.96
C ALA A 10 -4.36 6.76 9.53
N PHE A 11 -3.92 8.02 9.71
CA PHE A 11 -4.72 9.14 10.22
C PHE A 11 -5.18 10.11 9.14
N VAL A 12 -4.86 9.88 7.86
CA VAL A 12 -5.25 10.79 6.76
C VAL A 12 -6.77 11.04 6.71
N PRO A 13 -7.65 10.04 6.89
CA PRO A 13 -9.10 10.27 6.96
C PRO A 13 -9.48 11.24 8.09
N GLU A 14 -8.93 11.05 9.29
CA GLU A 14 -9.17 11.91 10.45
C GLU A 14 -8.59 13.32 10.24
N ILE A 15 -7.44 13.44 9.57
CA ILE A 15 -6.83 14.72 9.18
C ILE A 15 -7.75 15.47 8.20
N ILE A 16 -8.26 14.80 7.16
CA ILE A 16 -9.21 15.38 6.21
C ILE A 16 -10.44 15.89 6.96
N LYS A 17 -11.04 15.05 7.82
CA LYS A 17 -12.22 15.42 8.60
C LYS A 17 -11.93 16.60 9.53
N TYR A 18 -10.80 16.62 10.21
CA TYR A 18 -10.45 17.67 11.15
C TYR A 18 -10.22 19.03 10.47
N TYR A 19 -9.51 19.07 9.34
CA TYR A 19 -9.15 20.33 8.69
C TYR A 19 -10.17 20.84 7.67
N LEU A 20 -10.93 19.95 7.04
CA LEU A 20 -11.87 20.29 5.96
C LEU A 20 -13.33 20.05 6.35
N ASP A 21 -13.62 19.35 7.45
CA ASP A 21 -14.95 18.86 7.83
C ASP A 21 -15.63 17.98 6.76
N GLU A 22 -14.84 17.41 5.86
CA GLU A 22 -15.28 16.57 4.75
C GLU A 22 -14.97 15.09 4.97
N ASP A 23 -15.67 14.22 4.25
CA ASP A 23 -15.32 12.80 4.15
C ASP A 23 -14.32 12.57 3.00
N PRO A 24 -13.38 11.63 3.13
CA PRO A 24 -12.40 11.35 2.08
C PRO A 24 -13.09 10.83 0.81
N ILE A 25 -12.92 11.55 -0.31
CA ILE A 25 -13.43 11.14 -1.62
C ILE A 25 -12.77 9.85 -2.11
N ILE A 26 -11.45 9.72 -1.88
CA ILE A 26 -10.68 8.51 -2.17
C ILE A 26 -10.40 7.82 -0.83
N PRO A 27 -10.95 6.61 -0.60
CA PRO A 27 -10.76 5.93 0.67
C PRO A 27 -9.31 5.45 0.82
N ASN A 28 -8.80 5.55 2.04
CA ASN A 28 -7.55 4.87 2.39
C ASN A 28 -7.75 3.36 2.44
N VAL A 29 -6.64 2.65 2.27
CA VAL A 29 -6.60 1.22 2.58
C VAL A 29 -6.85 1.07 4.09
N PRO A 30 -7.78 0.19 4.52
CA PRO A 30 -7.97 -0.10 5.94
C PRO A 30 -6.64 -0.44 6.59
N THR A 31 -6.24 0.34 7.60
CA THR A 31 -4.92 0.24 8.21
C THR A 31 -5.07 0.10 9.71
N TYR A 32 -4.70 -1.06 10.23
CA TYR A 32 -4.64 -1.35 11.65
C TYR A 32 -3.31 -0.85 12.22
N ARG A 33 -3.39 -0.09 13.30
CA ARG A 33 -2.32 0.55 14.04
C ARG A 33 -2.06 -0.30 15.27
N CYS A 34 -0.98 -1.09 15.25
CA CYS A 34 -0.67 -2.00 16.35
C CYS A 34 -0.39 -1.29 17.69
N LEU A 35 -0.27 0.05 17.70
CA LEU A 35 -0.25 0.86 18.91
C LEU A 35 -1.55 0.75 19.74
N TYR A 36 -2.71 0.64 19.09
CA TYR A 36 -3.98 0.50 19.80
C TYR A 36 -4.24 -0.97 20.14
N LEU A 37 -4.68 -1.23 21.37
CA LEU A 37 -4.76 -2.57 21.93
C LEU A 37 -5.71 -3.48 21.14
N ASP A 38 -6.91 -2.98 20.86
CA ASP A 38 -7.97 -3.63 20.09
C ASP A 38 -7.54 -3.95 18.66
N GLU A 39 -6.96 -2.96 17.98
CA GLU A 39 -6.42 -3.15 16.62
C GLU A 39 -5.27 -4.17 16.63
N ARG A 40 -4.38 -4.11 17.61
CA ARG A 40 -3.27 -5.07 17.76
C ARG A 40 -3.76 -6.50 18.00
N GLU A 41 -4.73 -6.68 18.89
CA GLU A 41 -5.32 -8.00 19.17
C GLU A 41 -5.93 -8.60 17.91
N TYR A 42 -6.66 -7.79 17.14
CA TYR A 42 -7.18 -8.20 15.84
C TYR A 42 -6.07 -8.62 14.87
N VAL A 43 -4.99 -7.83 14.78
CA VAL A 43 -3.84 -8.14 13.92
C VAL A 43 -3.20 -9.46 14.31
N LEU A 44 -2.88 -9.66 15.60
CA LEU A 44 -2.25 -10.87 16.11
C LEU A 44 -3.11 -12.11 15.85
N ALA A 45 -4.44 -11.99 15.98
CA ALA A 45 -5.39 -13.07 15.72
C ALA A 45 -5.57 -13.39 14.22
N ASN A 46 -5.17 -12.49 13.31
CA ASN A 46 -5.42 -12.62 11.87
C ASN A 46 -4.16 -12.42 11.00
N LEU A 47 -2.97 -12.70 11.56
CA LEU A 47 -1.69 -12.54 10.85
C LEU A 47 -1.60 -13.32 9.54
N ASP A 48 -2.38 -14.39 9.38
CA ASP A 48 -2.48 -15.20 8.17
C ASP A 48 -3.24 -14.53 7.02
N LYS A 49 -3.99 -13.46 7.29
CA LYS A 49 -4.82 -12.74 6.31
C LYS A 49 -4.30 -11.34 6.00
N LEU A 50 -3.37 -10.86 6.81
CA LEU A 50 -2.90 -9.47 6.78
C LEU A 50 -1.49 -9.36 6.22
N VAL A 51 -1.18 -8.17 5.74
CA VAL A 51 0.18 -7.74 5.38
C VAL A 51 0.68 -6.81 6.48
N VAL A 52 1.70 -7.22 7.22
CA VAL A 52 2.28 -6.42 8.33
C VAL A 52 3.51 -5.69 7.82
N LYS A 53 3.57 -4.37 8.06
CA LYS A 53 4.65 -3.50 7.61
C LYS A 53 5.25 -2.75 8.80
N PRO A 54 6.58 -2.64 8.88
CA PRO A 54 7.22 -1.74 9.82
C PRO A 54 6.92 -0.28 9.44
N ALA A 55 6.64 0.56 10.43
CA ALA A 55 6.34 1.98 10.27
C ALA A 55 7.53 2.76 9.70
N ASN A 56 8.71 2.56 10.28
CA ASN A 56 9.87 3.43 10.04
C ASN A 56 10.81 2.96 8.90
N GLU A 57 10.56 1.81 8.27
CA GLU A 57 11.46 1.30 7.21
C GLU A 57 11.01 1.66 5.80
N SER A 58 11.97 1.90 4.90
CA SER A 58 11.75 2.20 3.49
C SER A 58 11.96 0.96 2.62
N GLY A 59 11.19 0.79 1.55
CA GLY A 59 11.51 -0.19 0.49
C GLY A 59 10.94 -1.62 0.65
N GLY A 60 10.01 -1.86 1.56
CA GLY A 60 9.29 -3.15 1.65
C GLY A 60 10.09 -4.30 2.28
N TYR A 61 11.32 -4.06 2.74
CA TYR A 61 12.03 -4.95 3.64
C TYR A 61 11.32 -5.02 4.99
N GLY A 62 11.48 -6.15 5.71
CA GLY A 62 10.87 -6.34 7.03
C GLY A 62 9.35 -6.53 7.03
N MET A 63 8.73 -6.87 5.88
CA MET A 63 7.28 -7.09 5.76
C MET A 63 6.89 -8.56 5.94
N LEU A 64 5.75 -8.82 6.58
CA LEU A 64 5.10 -10.13 6.59
C LEU A 64 3.98 -10.16 5.55
N MET A 65 4.04 -11.10 4.61
CA MET A 65 2.93 -11.42 3.71
C MET A 65 2.14 -12.59 4.29
N GLY A 66 1.20 -12.28 5.21
CA GLY A 66 0.44 -13.27 5.98
C GLY A 66 -0.03 -14.49 5.19
N PRO A 67 -0.79 -14.30 4.09
CA PRO A 67 -1.32 -15.40 3.28
C PRO A 67 -0.28 -16.33 2.65
N PHE A 68 0.95 -15.85 2.47
CA PHE A 68 2.05 -16.59 1.85
C PHE A 68 3.16 -16.96 2.84
N SER A 69 2.94 -16.69 4.13
CA SER A 69 3.95 -16.90 5.18
C SER A 69 3.75 -18.22 5.92
N SER A 70 4.86 -18.79 6.36
CA SER A 70 4.87 -19.95 7.25
C SER A 70 4.29 -19.60 8.63
N LYS A 71 3.94 -20.63 9.41
CA LYS A 71 3.52 -20.43 10.81
C LYS A 71 4.63 -19.82 11.66
N ALA A 72 5.87 -20.28 11.47
CA ALA A 72 7.04 -19.80 12.20
C ALA A 72 7.32 -18.31 11.93
N GLU A 73 7.16 -17.85 10.68
CA GLU A 73 7.31 -16.44 10.35
C GLU A 73 6.23 -15.58 11.02
N ARG A 74 4.98 -16.06 11.07
CA ARG A 74 3.89 -15.38 11.77
C ARG A 74 4.13 -15.30 13.28
N GLU A 75 4.58 -16.38 13.91
CA GLU A 75 4.93 -16.40 15.34
C GLU A 75 6.06 -15.39 15.64
N ARG A 76 7.11 -15.38 14.83
CA ARG A 76 8.20 -14.39 14.96
C ARG A 76 7.70 -12.94 14.84
N PHE A 77 6.83 -12.66 13.87
CA PHE A 77 6.26 -11.32 13.72
C PHE A 77 5.31 -10.97 14.87
N ALA A 78 4.56 -11.94 15.41
CA ALA A 78 3.71 -11.72 16.58
C ALA A 78 4.52 -11.25 17.79
N GLU A 79 5.68 -11.86 18.04
CA GLU A 79 6.60 -11.45 19.10
C GLU A 79 7.14 -10.03 18.87
N GLN A 80 7.55 -9.72 17.63
CA GLN A 80 8.06 -8.40 17.27
C GLN A 80 7.00 -7.29 17.45
N ILE A 81 5.76 -7.55 17.02
CA ILE A 81 4.63 -6.62 17.19
C ILE A 81 4.35 -6.40 18.68
N GLN A 82 4.40 -7.44 19.51
CA GLN A 82 4.19 -7.30 20.95
C GLN A 82 5.30 -6.51 21.63
N ALA A 83 6.55 -6.73 21.21
CA ALA A 83 7.71 -6.05 21.77
C ALA A 83 7.76 -4.55 21.40
N ASN A 84 7.36 -4.18 20.18
CA ASN A 84 7.35 -2.80 19.74
C ASN A 84 6.12 -2.47 18.87
N PRO A 85 4.92 -2.40 19.47
CA PRO A 85 3.66 -2.23 18.74
C PRO A 85 3.58 -0.96 17.91
N ARG A 86 4.21 0.12 18.38
CA ARG A 86 4.28 1.42 17.68
C ARG A 86 4.98 1.33 16.33
N ASN A 87 5.88 0.37 16.16
CA ASN A 87 6.66 0.23 14.95
C ASN A 87 5.94 -0.59 13.86
N TYR A 88 4.70 -1.03 14.07
CA TYR A 88 4.00 -1.88 13.10
C TYR A 88 2.60 -1.36 12.77
N ILE A 89 2.26 -1.49 11.49
CA ILE A 89 0.90 -1.39 10.99
C ILE A 89 0.57 -2.68 10.23
N ALA A 90 -0.72 -2.98 10.09
CA ALA A 90 -1.19 -4.07 9.26
C ALA A 90 -2.31 -3.62 8.33
N GLN A 91 -2.35 -4.20 7.15
CA GLN A 91 -3.36 -3.92 6.13
C GLN A 91 -3.91 -5.24 5.58
N PRO A 92 -5.17 -5.29 5.11
CA PRO A 92 -5.64 -6.45 4.36
C PRO A 92 -4.80 -6.61 3.09
N MET A 93 -4.64 -7.86 2.64
CA MET A 93 -4.04 -8.10 1.34
C MET A 93 -4.96 -7.55 0.25
N LEU A 94 -4.47 -6.56 -0.49
CA LEU A 94 -5.22 -5.97 -1.59
C LEU A 94 -5.00 -6.75 -2.88
N GLN A 95 -6.10 -7.07 -3.55
CA GLN A 95 -6.07 -7.43 -4.96
C GLN A 95 -6.08 -6.14 -5.76
N ILE A 96 -4.95 -5.81 -6.37
CA ILE A 96 -4.82 -4.64 -7.23
C ILE A 96 -5.24 -4.98 -8.66
N SER A 97 -5.81 -4.00 -9.36
CA SER A 97 -6.26 -4.15 -10.75
C SER A 97 -5.16 -4.65 -11.68
N THR A 98 -5.56 -5.28 -12.78
CA THR A 98 -4.65 -5.72 -13.83
C THR A 98 -4.89 -4.98 -15.14
N VAL A 99 -3.83 -4.78 -15.93
CA VAL A 99 -3.90 -4.26 -17.30
C VAL A 99 -3.32 -5.28 -18.29
N PRO A 100 -3.84 -5.35 -19.53
CA PRO A 100 -3.27 -6.18 -20.58
C PRO A 100 -1.82 -5.81 -20.85
N THR A 101 -0.90 -6.77 -20.79
CA THR A 101 0.53 -6.54 -20.95
C THR A 101 1.12 -7.60 -21.87
N LEU A 102 1.84 -7.16 -22.90
CA LEU A 102 2.54 -8.05 -23.83
C LEU A 102 3.78 -8.62 -23.14
N VAL A 103 3.76 -9.93 -22.88
CA VAL A 103 4.89 -10.67 -22.29
C VAL A 103 5.19 -11.85 -23.20
N GLN A 104 6.41 -11.93 -23.71
CA GLN A 104 6.87 -13.04 -24.59
C GLN A 104 5.93 -13.30 -25.78
N GLY A 105 5.38 -12.24 -26.38
CA GLY A 105 4.48 -12.34 -27.54
C GLY A 105 3.02 -12.68 -27.23
N GLN A 106 2.65 -12.85 -25.95
CA GLN A 106 1.28 -13.08 -25.53
C GLN A 106 0.75 -11.92 -24.67
N ILE A 107 -0.54 -11.61 -24.81
CA ILE A 107 -1.20 -10.60 -23.98
C ILE A 107 -1.70 -11.30 -22.73
N GLU A 108 -1.15 -10.93 -21.58
CA GLU A 108 -1.57 -11.45 -20.28
C GLU A 108 -1.93 -10.32 -19.31
N PRO A 109 -2.84 -10.55 -18.34
CA PRO A 109 -3.09 -9.59 -17.28
C PRO A 109 -1.86 -9.45 -16.38
N ARG A 110 -1.49 -8.22 -16.06
CA ARG A 110 -0.44 -7.89 -15.08
C ARG A 110 -0.93 -6.82 -14.13
N HIS A 111 -0.57 -6.95 -12.85
CA HIS A 111 -0.95 -6.00 -11.82
C HIS A 111 -0.36 -4.62 -12.09
N VAL A 112 -1.14 -3.58 -11.82
CA VAL A 112 -0.81 -2.19 -12.11
C VAL A 112 -1.02 -1.31 -10.89
N ASP A 113 -0.22 -0.26 -10.77
CA ASP A 113 -0.54 0.90 -9.94
C ASP A 113 -0.34 2.21 -10.71
N LEU A 114 -1.03 3.26 -10.26
CA LEU A 114 -0.98 4.59 -10.84
C LEU A 114 -0.53 5.60 -9.79
N ARG A 115 0.44 6.43 -10.16
CA ARG A 115 0.92 7.54 -9.34
C ARG A 115 0.69 8.86 -10.08
N PRO A 116 -0.44 9.55 -9.85
CA PRO A 116 -0.64 10.91 -10.32
C PRO A 116 0.19 11.89 -9.48
N PHE A 117 0.34 13.12 -9.95
CA PHE A 117 1.03 14.18 -9.23
C PHE A 117 0.09 15.36 -8.99
N ILE A 118 0.01 15.81 -7.75
CA ILE A 118 -0.72 17.02 -7.35
C ILE A 118 0.29 18.16 -7.27
N LEU A 119 0.07 19.21 -8.05
CA LEU A 119 0.86 20.45 -8.02
C LEU A 119 0.14 21.46 -7.13
N SER A 120 0.80 21.90 -6.06
CA SER A 120 0.25 22.85 -5.09
C SER A 120 1.10 24.13 -5.06
N GLY A 121 0.53 25.23 -5.52
CA GLY A 121 1.06 26.60 -5.42
C GLY A 121 -0.08 27.56 -5.08
N GLU A 122 -0.16 28.72 -5.76
CA GLU A 122 -1.34 29.60 -5.66
C GLU A 122 -2.64 28.88 -6.06
N ARG A 123 -2.53 27.91 -6.97
CA ARG A 123 -3.61 27.00 -7.36
C ARG A 123 -3.19 25.56 -7.09
N ARG A 124 -4.18 24.71 -6.86
CA ARG A 124 -4.02 23.26 -6.73
C ARG A 124 -4.56 22.59 -7.99
N GLN A 125 -3.76 21.75 -8.62
CA GLN A 125 -4.15 21.02 -9.82
C GLN A 125 -3.54 19.62 -9.84
N VAL A 126 -4.20 18.68 -10.49
CA VAL A 126 -3.72 17.31 -10.71
C VAL A 126 -3.23 17.20 -12.15
N THR A 127 -2.14 16.47 -12.37
CA THR A 127 -1.63 16.19 -13.73
C THR A 127 -2.63 15.37 -14.54
N THR A 128 -2.80 15.69 -15.83
CA THR A 128 -3.55 14.87 -16.80
C THR A 128 -2.69 13.68 -17.25
N GLY A 129 -2.35 12.82 -16.29
CA GLY A 129 -1.42 11.71 -16.46
C GLY A 129 -0.76 11.34 -15.14
N GLY A 130 0.22 10.45 -15.22
CA GLY A 130 0.96 9.98 -14.05
C GLY A 130 1.92 8.85 -14.42
N LEU A 131 2.66 8.39 -13.42
CA LEU A 131 3.50 7.22 -13.57
C LEU A 131 2.65 5.97 -13.34
N THR A 132 2.38 5.22 -14.41
CA THR A 132 1.79 3.88 -14.32
C THR A 132 2.90 2.84 -14.27
N ARG A 133 2.88 1.96 -13.27
CA ARG A 133 3.84 0.85 -13.12
C ARG A 133 3.14 -0.48 -13.20
N VAL A 134 3.82 -1.46 -13.78
CA VAL A 134 3.28 -2.80 -14.04
C VAL A 134 4.23 -3.86 -13.51
N ALA A 135 3.71 -4.81 -12.75
CA ALA A 135 4.47 -5.98 -12.32
C ALA A 135 4.61 -6.95 -13.50
N LEU A 136 5.81 -7.10 -14.07
CA LEU A 136 6.00 -7.93 -15.27
C LEU A 136 5.98 -9.43 -14.97
N ASN A 137 6.41 -9.82 -13.77
CA ASN A 137 6.39 -11.20 -13.31
C ASN A 137 4.94 -11.66 -13.08
N LYS A 138 4.59 -12.81 -13.65
CA LYS A 138 3.23 -13.37 -13.56
C LYS A 138 2.83 -13.59 -12.10
N GLY A 139 1.66 -13.07 -11.72
CA GLY A 139 1.12 -13.19 -10.35
C GLY A 139 1.81 -12.31 -9.29
N SER A 140 2.85 -11.55 -9.66
CA SER A 140 3.53 -10.64 -8.73
C SER A 140 2.69 -9.39 -8.46
N LEU A 141 2.59 -8.98 -7.21
CA LEU A 141 2.05 -7.69 -6.79
C LEU A 141 3.13 -6.60 -6.73
N VAL A 142 4.39 -6.96 -6.96
CA VAL A 142 5.54 -6.05 -6.87
C VAL A 142 5.68 -5.31 -8.19
N VAL A 143 5.25 -4.05 -8.19
CA VAL A 143 5.33 -3.11 -9.34
C VAL A 143 6.58 -2.22 -9.30
N ASN A 144 7.44 -2.37 -8.29
CA ASN A 144 8.61 -1.51 -8.13
C ASN A 144 9.65 -1.78 -9.24
N SER A 145 10.16 -0.71 -9.86
CA SER A 145 11.12 -0.80 -10.97
C SER A 145 12.44 -1.44 -10.55
N SER A 146 12.88 -1.23 -9.29
CA SER A 146 14.07 -1.89 -8.76
C SER A 146 13.96 -3.41 -8.63
N GLN A 147 12.76 -3.97 -8.77
CA GLN A 147 12.48 -5.41 -8.66
C GLN A 147 11.82 -5.97 -9.93
N GLY A 148 12.09 -5.35 -11.10
CA GLY A 148 11.62 -5.84 -12.40
C GLY A 148 10.22 -5.34 -12.80
N GLY A 149 9.75 -4.26 -12.16
CA GLY A 149 8.56 -3.53 -12.62
C GLY A 149 8.81 -2.76 -13.91
N GLY A 150 7.87 -2.82 -14.85
CA GLY A 150 7.84 -1.99 -16.05
C GLY A 150 6.99 -0.73 -15.84
N SER A 151 6.97 0.15 -16.83
CA SER A 151 6.06 1.31 -16.88
C SER A 151 5.16 1.27 -18.11
N LYS A 152 4.03 1.98 -18.02
CA LYS A 152 3.13 2.23 -19.14
C LYS A 152 2.76 3.71 -19.20
N ASP A 153 2.38 4.15 -20.38
CA ASP A 153 1.76 5.45 -20.55
C ASP A 153 0.34 5.46 -19.92
N THR A 154 -0.08 6.62 -19.42
CA THR A 154 -1.38 6.81 -18.78
C THR A 154 -2.18 7.81 -19.59
N TRP A 155 -3.20 7.33 -20.31
CA TRP A 155 -4.05 8.21 -21.10
C TRP A 155 -5.27 8.63 -20.30
N ILE A 156 -5.44 9.94 -20.14
CA ILE A 156 -6.67 10.55 -19.64
C ILE A 156 -7.40 11.08 -20.87
N VAL A 157 -8.59 10.57 -21.12
CA VAL A 157 -9.43 10.94 -22.26
C VAL A 157 -10.55 11.85 -21.80
N ASP A 158 -10.99 12.75 -22.68
CA ASP A 158 -12.18 13.57 -22.45
C ASP A 158 -13.43 12.67 -22.38
N ALA A 159 -14.43 13.12 -21.63
CA ALA A 159 -15.72 12.46 -21.48
C ALA A 159 -16.70 12.84 -22.60
#